data_AF-A0A6G1LZL3-F1
#
_entry.id   AF-A0A6G1LZL3-F1
#
_cell.length_a   1.000
_cell.length_b   1.000
_cell.length_c   1.000
_cell.angle_alpha   90.00
_cell.angle_beta   90.00
_cell.angle_gamma   90.00
#
_symmetry.space_group_name_H-M   'P 1'
#
loop_
_entity.id
_entity.type
_entity.pdbx_description
1 polymer ?
#
loop_
_entity_poly.entity_id
_entity_poly.type
_entity_poly.pdbx_seq_one_letter_code
_entity_poly.pdbx_strand_id
1 'polypeptide(L)'
;MARNTDSMEVIERDRLPTLFEVLSRRTRPPVDLFSFYIYMRDQQRSVDYLDFWLDVSQHMSLCRHYVRELRRSVLVSTPDLNKSGSKRSSSVIDHLGTGDDESEKNDDQRLSAFLRNDNTTHAVTIPGYNPQNGGSRPSGGDLNPARPSYFSTPEHTSSGSPQHTVARADIRASAEKILYTYLLRGAEREIVLPEQILASISHAIEVDGRDDPEVFDEAKDYVFQAMERDAFPGFLRSKAFGNIVPPSSLARLIVGLLALFGAFWAGFCLIFLDIKPKTTRLWLILPFTVGVYCLAAHQYNLDPILAFTSYSEYTFMTFMKVQEPYVRRIMITRAMWVLAIILALDAALVVMYALVPGKRL
;
A
#
# COMPACT_ATOMS: atom_id res chain seq x y z
N MET A 1 -15.98 -21.30 -26.71
CA MET A 1 -14.76 -20.61 -26.23
C MET A 1 -15.22 -19.46 -25.35
N ALA A 2 -15.49 -19.74 -24.07
CA ALA A 2 -16.01 -18.76 -23.13
C ALA A 2 -14.81 -18.08 -22.44
N ARG A 3 -14.67 -16.76 -22.63
CA ARG A 3 -13.81 -15.94 -21.77
C ARG A 3 -14.51 -15.85 -20.41
N ASN A 4 -13.97 -16.53 -19.41
CA ASN A 4 -14.18 -16.14 -18.02
C ASN A 4 -13.46 -14.81 -17.82
N THR A 5 -14.18 -13.71 -18.04
CA THR A 5 -13.86 -12.44 -17.43
C THR A 5 -14.26 -12.56 -15.97
N ASP A 6 -13.32 -13.00 -15.14
CA ASP A 6 -13.36 -12.72 -13.71
C ASP A 6 -13.04 -11.21 -13.55
N SER A 7 -13.97 -10.39 -14.02
CA SER A 7 -13.96 -8.97 -13.75
C SER A 7 -14.28 -8.84 -12.27
N MET A 8 -13.25 -8.69 -11.43
CA MET A 8 -13.41 -8.11 -10.10
C MET A 8 -14.37 -6.94 -10.27
N GLU A 9 -15.60 -7.07 -9.76
CA GLU A 9 -16.60 -6.02 -9.84
C GLU A 9 -15.95 -4.75 -9.32
N VAL A 10 -15.80 -3.79 -10.23
CA VAL A 10 -15.28 -2.47 -9.89
C VAL A 10 -16.38 -1.83 -9.09
N ILE A 11 -16.33 -1.99 -7.77
CA ILE A 11 -17.23 -1.28 -6.86
C ILE A 11 -16.85 0.19 -7.00
N GLU A 12 -17.56 0.91 -7.87
CA GLU A 12 -17.47 2.36 -7.97
C GLU A 12 -17.93 2.94 -6.64
N ARG A 13 -16.98 3.52 -5.90
CA ARG A 13 -17.21 4.07 -4.56
C ARG A 13 -17.34 5.59 -4.66
N ASP A 14 -18.38 6.15 -4.05
CA ASP A 14 -18.54 7.61 -3.85
C ASP A 14 -17.85 8.11 -2.57
N ARG A 15 -16.83 7.38 -2.08
CA ARG A 15 -16.07 7.71 -0.86
C ARG A 15 -14.60 7.37 -1.00
N LEU A 16 -13.79 7.93 -0.11
CA LEU A 16 -12.39 7.52 0.05
C LEU A 16 -12.32 6.06 0.55
N PRO A 17 -11.29 5.31 0.13
CA PRO A 17 -11.12 3.93 0.57
C PRO A 17 -10.73 3.86 2.04
N THR A 18 -11.06 2.75 2.70
CA THR A 18 -10.57 2.44 4.05
C THR A 18 -9.18 1.80 4.00
N LEU A 19 -8.47 1.78 5.14
CA LEU A 19 -7.16 1.12 5.20
C LEU A 19 -7.29 -0.36 4.84
N PHE A 20 -8.32 -1.04 5.35
CA PHE A 20 -8.59 -2.43 5.02
C PHE A 20 -8.78 -2.66 3.52
N GLU A 21 -9.50 -1.78 2.81
CA GLU A 21 -9.68 -1.88 1.36
C GLU A 21 -8.35 -1.74 0.60
N VAL A 22 -7.46 -0.88 1.07
CA VAL A 22 -6.11 -0.72 0.51
C VAL A 22 -5.26 -1.96 0.76
N LEU A 23 -5.24 -2.47 2.00
CA LEU A 23 -4.47 -3.65 2.39
C LEU A 23 -4.96 -4.93 1.71
N SER A 24 -6.28 -5.07 1.52
CA SER A 24 -6.91 -6.18 0.78
C SER A 24 -6.79 -6.05 -0.75
N ARG A 25 -6.02 -5.06 -1.25
CA ARG A 25 -5.81 -4.82 -2.69
C ARG A 25 -7.09 -4.58 -3.49
N ARG A 26 -8.11 -4.00 -2.85
CA ARG A 26 -9.41 -3.67 -3.48
C ARG A 26 -9.46 -2.26 -4.07
N THR A 27 -8.35 -1.54 -4.12
CA THR A 27 -8.24 -0.14 -4.58
C THR A 27 -7.28 0.04 -5.76
N ARG A 28 -7.37 1.18 -6.44
CA ARG A 28 -6.53 1.50 -7.62
C ARG A 28 -5.62 2.71 -7.40
N PRO A 29 -4.59 2.90 -8.24
CA PRO A 29 -3.72 4.07 -8.18
C PRO A 29 -4.52 5.38 -8.25
N PRO A 30 -4.17 6.41 -7.44
CA PRO A 30 -2.98 6.55 -6.60
C PRO A 30 -3.15 6.11 -5.12
N VAL A 31 -4.27 5.46 -4.78
CA VAL A 31 -4.64 5.07 -3.41
C VAL A 31 -4.63 3.54 -3.24
N ASP A 32 -3.63 2.89 -3.82
CA ASP A 32 -3.40 1.45 -3.78
C ASP A 32 -2.36 1.04 -2.73
N LEU A 33 -2.26 -0.26 -2.45
CA LEU A 33 -1.29 -0.83 -1.50
C LEU A 33 0.15 -0.43 -1.83
N PHE A 34 0.50 -0.41 -3.11
CA PHE A 34 1.85 -0.05 -3.56
C PHE A 34 2.15 1.43 -3.26
N SER A 35 1.20 2.33 -3.53
CA SER A 35 1.36 3.75 -3.15
C SER A 35 1.40 3.95 -1.64
N PHE A 36 0.64 3.16 -0.88
CA PHE A 36 0.71 3.19 0.58
C PHE A 36 2.07 2.71 1.10
N TYR A 37 2.63 1.65 0.53
CA TYR A 37 3.97 1.17 0.86
C TYR A 37 5.05 2.23 0.65
N ILE A 38 5.04 2.92 -0.49
CA ILE A 38 6.01 3.99 -0.74
C ILE A 38 5.79 5.18 0.21
N TYR A 39 4.55 5.51 0.53
CA TYR A 39 4.25 6.54 1.52
C TYR A 39 4.81 6.19 2.91
N MET A 40 4.59 4.95 3.36
CA MET A 40 5.09 4.43 4.64
C MET A 40 6.62 4.44 4.70
N ARG A 41 7.29 4.08 3.59
CA ARG A 41 8.75 4.06 3.48
C ARG A 41 9.36 5.47 3.45
N ASP A 42 8.87 6.34 2.57
CA ASP A 42 9.53 7.59 2.23
C ASP A 42 9.10 8.76 3.12
N GLN A 43 7.83 8.80 3.54
CA GLN A 43 7.26 9.92 4.29
C GLN A 43 7.14 9.62 5.78
N GLN A 44 6.51 8.50 6.16
CA GLN A 44 6.31 8.14 7.57
C GLN A 44 7.51 7.44 8.21
N ARG A 45 8.40 6.85 7.40
CA ARG A 45 9.55 6.05 7.84
C ARG A 45 9.17 4.93 8.82
N SER A 46 8.00 4.32 8.60
CA SER A 46 7.42 3.29 9.48
C SER A 46 6.97 2.06 8.67
N VAL A 47 7.66 1.78 7.56
CA VAL A 47 7.34 0.66 6.66
C VAL A 47 7.32 -0.70 7.36
N ASP A 48 8.07 -0.85 8.45
CA ASP A 48 8.13 -2.09 9.23
C ASP A 48 6.77 -2.51 9.81
N TYR A 49 5.89 -1.56 10.15
CA TYR A 49 4.52 -1.86 10.57
C TYR A 49 3.70 -2.49 9.44
N LEU A 50 3.83 -1.95 8.23
CA LEU A 50 3.14 -2.49 7.06
C LEU A 50 3.67 -3.87 6.69
N ASP A 51 4.99 -4.04 6.71
CA ASP A 51 5.63 -5.32 6.39
C ASP A 51 5.28 -6.39 7.43
N PHE A 52 5.28 -6.05 8.71
CA PHE A 52 4.79 -6.94 9.77
C PHE A 52 3.34 -7.38 9.50
N TRP A 53 2.44 -6.43 9.21
CA TRP A 53 1.03 -6.75 8.96
C TRP A 53 0.85 -7.65 7.72
N LEU A 54 1.64 -7.43 6.67
CA LEU A 54 1.63 -8.24 5.46
C LEU A 54 2.20 -9.65 5.72
N ASP A 55 3.30 -9.76 6.46
CA ASP A 55 3.93 -11.04 6.80
C ASP A 55 3.03 -11.88 7.71
N VAL A 56 2.35 -11.27 8.69
CA VAL A 56 1.33 -11.96 9.51
C VAL A 56 0.16 -12.43 8.64
N SER A 57 -0.34 -11.59 7.74
CA SER A 57 -1.45 -11.98 6.83
C SER A 57 -1.05 -13.13 5.88
N GLN A 58 0.22 -13.17 5.47
CA GLN A 58 0.78 -14.28 4.72
C GLN A 58 0.87 -15.56 5.58
N HIS A 59 1.36 -15.44 6.81
CA HIS A 59 1.40 -16.55 7.76
C HIS A 59 0.01 -17.17 7.99
N MET A 60 -1.02 -16.35 8.23
CA MET A 60 -2.41 -16.83 8.34
C MET A 60 -2.87 -17.57 7.08
N SER A 61 -2.51 -17.07 5.89
CA SER A 61 -2.84 -17.72 4.62
C SER A 61 -2.10 -19.06 4.44
N LEU A 62 -0.85 -19.16 4.90
CA LEU A 62 -0.09 -20.42 4.95
C LEU A 62 -0.75 -21.44 5.88
N CYS A 63 -1.15 -21.02 7.09
CA CYS A 63 -1.87 -21.87 8.03
C CYS A 63 -3.18 -22.38 7.43
N ARG A 64 -3.96 -21.49 6.78
CA ARG A 64 -5.21 -21.87 6.08
C ARG A 64 -4.96 -22.90 4.98
N HIS A 65 -3.89 -22.76 4.20
CA HIS A 65 -3.54 -23.72 3.16
C HIS A 65 -3.19 -25.09 3.74
N TYR A 66 -2.36 -25.14 4.78
CA TYR A 66 -1.98 -26.38 5.46
C TYR A 66 -3.18 -27.15 6.00
N VAL A 67 -4.11 -26.48 6.70
CA VAL A 67 -5.31 -27.14 7.24
C VAL A 67 -6.23 -27.64 6.13
N ARG A 68 -6.38 -26.89 5.03
CA ARG A 68 -7.16 -27.34 3.87
C ARG A 68 -6.54 -28.59 3.23
N GLU A 69 -5.22 -28.65 3.15
CA GLU A 69 -4.48 -29.80 2.64
C GLU A 69 -4.61 -31.02 3.56
N LEU A 70 -4.49 -30.83 4.88
CA LEU A 70 -4.68 -31.90 5.86
C LEU A 70 -6.11 -32.46 5.83
N ARG A 71 -7.13 -31.60 5.72
CA ARG A 71 -8.52 -32.06 5.54
C ARG A 71 -8.70 -32.87 4.25
N ARG A 72 -8.07 -32.42 3.15
CA ARG A 72 -8.11 -33.15 1.87
C ARG A 72 -7.39 -34.50 1.96
N SER A 73 -6.25 -34.59 2.65
CA SER A 73 -5.50 -35.86 2.79
C SER A 73 -6.25 -36.87 3.68
N VAL A 74 -6.90 -36.44 4.76
CA VAL A 74 -7.76 -37.29 5.60
C VAL A 74 -8.98 -37.82 4.81
N LEU A 75 -9.61 -36.98 3.99
CA LEU A 75 -10.73 -37.38 3.14
C LEU A 75 -10.31 -38.38 2.05
N VAL A 76 -9.12 -38.23 1.45
CA VAL A 76 -8.58 -39.16 0.46
C VAL A 76 -8.17 -40.51 1.08
N SER A 77 -7.75 -40.50 2.36
CA SER A 77 -7.36 -41.71 3.10
C SER A 77 -8.55 -42.56 3.54
N THR A 78 -9.78 -42.04 3.45
CA THR A 78 -11.01 -42.73 3.86
C THR A 78 -11.99 -42.88 2.68
N PRO A 79 -11.66 -43.65 1.62
CA PRO A 79 -12.56 -43.78 0.46
C PRO A 79 -13.83 -44.62 0.73
N ASP A 80 -13.89 -45.39 1.83
CA ASP A 80 -14.94 -46.41 2.04
C ASP A 80 -15.86 -46.17 3.26
N LEU A 81 -16.47 -44.99 3.39
CA LEU A 81 -17.63 -44.81 4.27
C LEU A 81 -18.86 -44.15 3.61
N ASN A 82 -18.83 -43.88 2.31
CA ASN A 82 -19.89 -43.17 1.60
C ASN A 82 -21.01 -44.06 1.01
N LYS A 83 -21.22 -45.27 1.55
CA LYS A 83 -22.38 -46.11 1.19
C LYS A 83 -23.48 -46.20 2.26
N SER A 84 -23.34 -45.47 3.36
CA SER A 84 -24.40 -45.36 4.37
C SER A 84 -24.76 -43.91 4.56
N GLY A 85 -25.97 -43.56 4.11
CA GLY A 85 -26.38 -42.19 3.86
C GLY A 85 -26.39 -41.29 5.10
N SER A 86 -26.02 -40.03 4.87
CA SER A 86 -26.62 -38.92 5.59
C SER A 86 -26.61 -37.71 4.67
N LYS A 87 -27.79 -37.38 4.14
CA LYS A 87 -28.09 -36.08 3.57
C LYS A 87 -27.96 -35.05 4.70
N ARG A 88 -26.83 -34.36 4.79
CA ARG A 88 -26.71 -33.18 5.65
C ARG A 88 -26.01 -32.05 4.87
N SER A 89 -26.85 -31.30 4.18
CA SER A 89 -26.77 -29.87 3.89
C SER A 89 -25.45 -29.18 4.27
N SER A 90 -24.58 -28.97 3.28
CA SER A 90 -23.52 -27.96 3.33
C SER A 90 -23.34 -27.29 1.97
N SER A 91 -24.47 -26.95 1.35
CA SER A 91 -24.52 -25.97 0.27
C SER A 91 -25.43 -24.84 0.76
N VAL A 92 -25.03 -23.60 0.48
CA VAL A 92 -25.73 -22.35 0.82
C VAL A 92 -25.42 -21.77 2.21
N ILE A 93 -24.22 -21.20 2.39
CA ILE A 93 -24.00 -19.89 3.07
C ILE A 93 -22.73 -19.26 2.46
N ASP A 94 -22.74 -18.92 1.18
CA ASP A 94 -21.58 -18.25 0.55
C ASP A 94 -22.00 -17.04 -0.31
N HIS A 95 -23.16 -16.46 -0.01
CA HIS A 95 -23.60 -15.25 -0.70
C HIS A 95 -24.61 -14.45 0.12
N LEU A 96 -24.12 -13.67 1.09
CA LEU A 96 -24.75 -12.41 1.45
C LEU A 96 -23.70 -11.47 2.04
N GLY A 97 -23.31 -10.47 1.24
CA GLY A 97 -22.30 -9.50 1.61
C GLY A 97 -22.77 -8.56 2.70
N THR A 98 -22.20 -8.71 3.90
CA THR A 98 -21.88 -7.68 4.90
C THR A 98 -21.29 -8.41 6.12
N GLY A 99 -19.95 -8.43 6.26
CA GLY A 99 -19.30 -8.99 7.46
C GLY A 99 -17.95 -9.70 7.27
N ASP A 100 -17.09 -9.27 6.33
CA ASP A 100 -15.81 -9.94 6.02
C ASP A 100 -14.90 -10.14 7.27
N ASP A 101 -14.88 -9.19 8.22
CA ASP A 101 -14.02 -9.27 9.42
C ASP A 101 -14.46 -10.35 10.43
N GLU A 102 -15.77 -10.51 10.67
CA GLU A 102 -16.26 -11.50 11.64
C GLU A 102 -16.18 -12.92 11.09
N SER A 103 -16.35 -13.08 9.77
CA SER A 103 -16.21 -14.38 9.11
C SER A 103 -14.76 -14.86 9.12
N GLU A 104 -13.80 -13.98 8.81
CA GLU A 104 -12.37 -14.36 8.84
C GLU A 104 -11.90 -14.68 10.26
N LYS A 105 -12.25 -13.87 11.27
CA LYS A 105 -11.89 -14.16 12.68
C LYS A 105 -12.43 -15.50 13.18
N ASN A 106 -13.65 -15.86 12.79
CA ASN A 106 -14.25 -17.16 13.18
C ASN A 106 -13.54 -18.33 12.49
N ASP A 107 -13.15 -18.16 11.23
CA ASP A 107 -12.38 -19.17 10.51
C ASP A 107 -10.97 -19.34 11.08
N ASP A 108 -10.32 -18.26 11.50
CA ASP A 108 -8.98 -18.29 12.11
C ASP A 108 -9.01 -18.92 13.51
N GLN A 109 -10.01 -18.60 14.35
CA GLN A 109 -10.20 -19.29 15.64
C GLN A 109 -10.42 -20.81 15.46
N ARG A 110 -11.22 -21.20 14.47
CA ARG A 110 -11.43 -22.61 14.13
C ARG A 110 -10.14 -23.27 13.63
N LEU A 111 -9.32 -22.53 12.89
CA LEU A 111 -8.03 -22.99 12.40
C LEU A 111 -7.05 -23.21 13.56
N SER A 112 -6.96 -22.25 14.47
CA SER A 112 -6.11 -22.28 15.66
C SER A 112 -6.49 -23.44 16.58
N ALA A 113 -7.78 -23.63 16.84
CA ALA A 113 -8.26 -24.78 17.62
C ALA A 113 -7.85 -26.13 16.99
N PHE A 114 -7.87 -26.21 15.65
CA PHE A 114 -7.47 -27.41 14.93
C PHE A 114 -5.95 -27.66 14.98
N LEU A 115 -5.13 -26.62 14.78
CA LEU A 115 -3.66 -26.73 14.89
C LEU A 115 -3.20 -27.08 16.31
N ARG A 116 -3.91 -26.57 17.34
CA ARG A 116 -3.65 -26.91 18.74
C ARG A 116 -3.95 -28.37 19.05
N ASN A 117 -5.06 -28.91 18.54
CA ASN A 117 -5.48 -30.29 18.81
C ASN A 117 -4.60 -31.33 18.11
N ASP A 118 -4.00 -30.97 16.98
CA ASP A 118 -2.98 -31.78 16.27
C ASP A 118 -1.67 -31.91 17.08
N ASN A 119 -1.48 -31.10 18.14
CA ASN A 119 -0.36 -31.25 19.07
C ASN A 119 -0.61 -32.33 20.13
N THR A 120 -1.86 -32.76 20.36
CA THR A 120 -2.22 -33.65 21.47
C THR A 120 -2.68 -35.05 21.03
N THR A 121 -2.97 -35.26 19.75
CA THR A 121 -3.35 -36.57 19.23
C THR A 121 -2.95 -36.68 17.76
N HIS A 122 -2.23 -37.75 17.44
CA HIS A 122 -1.74 -38.16 16.10
C HIS A 122 -0.29 -37.81 15.75
N ALA A 123 0.64 -38.39 16.52
CA ALA A 123 1.66 -39.21 15.87
C ALA A 123 0.95 -40.36 15.13
N VAL A 124 0.42 -40.10 13.94
CA VAL A 124 0.09 -41.18 13.00
C VAL A 124 1.43 -41.67 12.51
N THR A 125 1.92 -42.72 13.16
CA THR A 125 2.91 -43.63 12.58
C THR A 125 2.30 -44.15 11.29
N ILE A 126 2.67 -43.55 10.16
CA ILE A 126 2.44 -44.16 8.84
C ILE A 126 3.23 -45.46 8.83
N PRO A 127 2.61 -46.65 8.72
CA PRO A 127 3.35 -47.88 8.53
C PRO A 127 3.95 -47.83 7.12
N GLY A 128 5.28 -47.64 7.03
CA GLY A 128 6.00 -47.81 5.76
C GLY A 128 6.99 -46.71 5.35
N TYR A 129 7.23 -45.67 6.15
CA TYR A 129 8.25 -44.66 5.81
C TYR A 129 9.46 -44.75 6.74
N ASN A 130 10.58 -45.25 6.21
CA ASN A 130 11.85 -45.37 6.91
C ASN A 130 12.77 -44.22 6.47
N PRO A 131 13.02 -43.17 7.29
CA PRO A 131 13.95 -42.12 6.90
C PRO A 131 15.37 -42.64 7.13
N GLN A 132 15.97 -43.15 6.06
CA GLN A 132 17.36 -43.60 6.08
C GLN A 132 18.28 -42.39 5.99
N ASN A 133 19.15 -42.30 6.99
CA ASN A 133 20.31 -41.41 7.13
C ASN A 133 20.96 -41.05 5.78
N GLY A 134 21.05 -39.75 5.49
CA GLY A 134 21.76 -39.20 4.34
C GLY A 134 22.41 -37.87 4.68
N GLY A 135 23.57 -37.92 5.33
CA GLY A 135 24.40 -36.75 5.51
C GLY A 135 24.97 -36.29 4.16
N SER A 136 24.86 -35.00 3.87
CA SER A 136 25.61 -34.33 2.79
C SER A 136 25.74 -32.85 3.13
N ARG A 137 26.95 -32.45 3.52
CA ARG A 137 27.40 -31.05 3.47
C ARG A 137 27.44 -30.59 2.01
N PRO A 138 27.29 -29.29 1.77
CA PRO A 138 28.42 -28.62 1.15
C PRO A 138 28.82 -27.30 1.83
N SER A 139 30.09 -27.01 1.60
CA SER A 139 30.89 -25.89 2.08
C SER A 139 30.79 -24.72 1.11
N GLY A 140 30.71 -23.51 1.67
CA GLY A 140 31.37 -22.28 1.18
C GLY A 140 30.76 -21.55 -0.02
N GLY A 141 30.52 -20.24 0.15
CA GLY A 141 30.44 -19.29 -0.96
C GLY A 141 29.40 -18.19 -0.80
N ASP A 142 29.89 -17.01 -0.43
CA ASP A 142 29.42 -15.67 -0.83
C ASP A 142 28.26 -14.96 -0.10
N LEU A 143 28.67 -13.85 0.51
CA LEU A 143 27.88 -12.75 1.05
C LEU A 143 27.21 -11.96 -0.08
N ASN A 144 25.87 -11.98 -0.14
CA ASN A 144 25.01 -10.83 -0.47
C ASN A 144 23.53 -11.27 -0.48
N PRO A 145 22.65 -10.78 0.40
CA PRO A 145 21.22 -10.91 0.19
C PRO A 145 20.77 -9.86 -0.84
N ALA A 146 20.66 -10.30 -2.10
CA ALA A 146 19.90 -9.58 -3.11
C ALA A 146 18.41 -9.56 -2.69
N ARG A 147 17.91 -8.36 -2.44
CA ARG A 147 16.51 -7.98 -2.24
C ARG A 147 15.55 -8.72 -3.21
N PRO A 148 14.57 -9.51 -2.74
CA PRO A 148 13.52 -10.01 -3.61
C PRO A 148 12.62 -8.84 -4.03
N SER A 149 12.41 -8.66 -5.33
CA SER A 149 11.47 -7.70 -5.89
C SER A 149 10.03 -8.12 -5.57
N TYR A 150 9.36 -7.33 -4.73
CA TYR A 150 7.98 -7.50 -4.22
C TYR A 150 6.87 -7.31 -5.28
N PHE A 151 7.13 -7.60 -6.55
CA PHE A 151 6.15 -7.41 -7.62
C PHE A 151 6.05 -8.67 -8.48
N SER A 152 5.11 -9.54 -8.12
CA SER A 152 4.63 -10.59 -9.02
C SER A 152 3.23 -10.19 -9.49
N THR A 153 3.14 -9.69 -10.71
CA THR A 153 1.91 -9.70 -11.52
C THR A 153 1.42 -11.15 -11.65
N PRO A 154 0.10 -11.42 -11.62
CA PRO A 154 -0.40 -12.78 -11.79
C PRO A 154 -0.25 -13.16 -13.26
N GLU A 155 0.81 -13.89 -13.58
CA GLU A 155 1.00 -14.50 -14.89
C GLU A 155 0.15 -15.77 -14.95
N HIS A 156 -0.86 -15.78 -15.83
CA HIS A 156 -1.66 -16.96 -16.14
C HIS A 156 -0.77 -18.02 -16.81
N THR A 157 -0.25 -18.97 -16.02
CA THR A 157 0.25 -20.24 -16.52
C THR A 157 -0.74 -21.34 -16.20
N SER A 158 -1.55 -21.69 -17.19
CA SER A 158 -2.23 -22.97 -17.24
C SER A 158 -1.21 -24.10 -17.40
N SER A 159 -1.43 -25.19 -16.67
CA SER A 159 -0.83 -26.54 -16.75
C SER A 159 0.45 -26.81 -15.95
N GLY A 160 0.30 -27.68 -14.94
CA GLY A 160 1.40 -28.39 -14.23
C GLY A 160 1.73 -27.84 -12.86
N SER A 161 0.86 -28.04 -11.85
CA SER A 161 1.12 -27.64 -10.46
C SER A 161 2.38 -28.32 -9.91
N PRO A 162 3.42 -27.58 -9.45
CA PRO A 162 4.30 -28.13 -8.43
C PRO A 162 3.43 -28.27 -7.18
N GLN A 163 3.28 -29.50 -6.68
CA GLN A 163 2.65 -29.78 -5.39
C GLN A 163 3.59 -29.24 -4.30
N HIS A 164 3.53 -27.95 -3.99
CA HIS A 164 4.15 -27.43 -2.78
C HIS A 164 3.26 -27.80 -1.60
N THR A 165 3.39 -29.05 -1.14
CA THR A 165 2.80 -29.50 0.12
C THR A 165 3.37 -28.64 1.24
N VAL A 166 2.53 -27.90 1.96
CA VAL A 166 3.01 -27.04 3.05
C VAL A 166 3.31 -27.93 4.25
N ALA A 167 4.54 -27.94 4.74
CA ALA A 167 4.88 -28.71 5.93
C ALA A 167 4.61 -27.89 7.20
N ARG A 168 4.33 -28.56 8.32
CA ARG A 168 4.21 -27.88 9.63
C ARG A 168 5.51 -27.15 10.03
N ALA A 169 6.66 -27.67 9.58
CA ALA A 169 7.95 -27.00 9.74
C ALA A 169 7.99 -25.60 9.07
N ASP A 170 7.31 -25.44 7.94
CA ASP A 170 7.25 -24.14 7.22
C ASP A 170 6.40 -23.13 7.99
N ILE A 171 5.34 -23.59 8.66
CA ILE A 171 4.49 -22.75 9.53
C ILE A 171 5.28 -22.26 10.74
N ARG A 172 5.97 -23.19 11.43
CA ARG A 172 6.83 -22.84 12.56
C ARG A 172 7.95 -21.88 12.16
N ALA A 173 8.64 -22.15 11.05
CA ALA A 173 9.68 -21.27 10.52
C ALA A 173 9.14 -19.87 10.18
N SER A 174 7.91 -19.78 9.67
CA SER A 174 7.25 -18.49 9.41
C SER A 174 6.95 -17.74 10.71
N ALA A 175 6.46 -18.42 11.75
CA ALA A 175 6.15 -17.79 13.04
C ALA A 175 7.42 -17.27 13.73
N GLU A 176 8.48 -18.09 13.79
CA GLU A 176 9.79 -17.72 14.33
C GLU A 176 10.41 -16.55 13.55
N LYS A 177 10.33 -16.56 12.21
CA LYS A 177 10.81 -15.46 11.37
C LYS A 177 10.12 -14.14 11.72
N ILE A 178 8.79 -14.14 11.88
CA ILE A 178 8.03 -12.93 12.24
C ILE A 178 8.47 -12.43 13.62
N LEU A 179 8.57 -13.32 14.61
CA LEU A 179 9.03 -13.00 15.96
C LEU A 179 10.42 -12.33 15.95
N TYR A 180 11.41 -12.98 15.33
CA TYR A 180 12.79 -12.51 15.33
C TYR A 180 13.04 -11.27 14.47
N THR A 181 12.24 -11.05 13.43
CA THR A 181 12.42 -9.90 12.52
C THR A 181 11.82 -8.62 13.10
N TYR A 182 10.65 -8.71 13.76
CA TYR A 182 9.85 -7.53 14.11
C TYR A 182 9.59 -7.35 15.60
N LEU A 183 9.53 -8.43 16.39
CA LEU A 183 8.99 -8.40 17.76
C LEU A 183 10.07 -8.56 18.84
N LEU A 184 11.23 -9.12 18.51
CA LEU A 184 12.33 -9.25 19.46
C LEU A 184 13.01 -7.89 19.71
N ARG A 185 13.35 -7.62 20.97
CA ARG A 185 14.06 -6.40 21.36
C ARG A 185 15.44 -6.34 20.69
N GLY A 186 15.72 -5.25 19.98
CA GLY A 186 16.95 -5.10 19.21
C GLY A 186 16.94 -5.80 17.85
N ALA A 187 15.77 -6.24 17.37
CA ALA A 187 15.63 -6.71 16.00
C ALA A 187 15.89 -5.58 14.99
N GLU A 188 16.41 -5.93 13.81
CA GLU A 188 16.73 -4.95 12.76
C GLU A 188 15.52 -4.11 12.34
N ARG A 189 14.31 -4.69 12.44
CA ARG A 189 13.04 -4.09 12.05
C ARG A 189 12.05 -4.06 13.20
N GLU A 190 12.54 -3.79 14.42
CA GLU A 190 11.74 -3.75 15.64
C GLU A 190 10.58 -2.75 15.52
N ILE A 191 9.35 -3.24 15.69
CA ILE A 191 8.14 -2.42 15.76
C ILE A 191 7.76 -2.13 17.22
N VAL A 192 7.14 -0.98 17.47
CA VAL A 192 6.78 -0.57 18.84
C VAL A 192 5.38 -1.06 19.18
N LEU A 193 5.30 -2.01 20.11
CA LEU A 193 4.05 -2.53 20.66
C LEU A 193 4.07 -2.47 22.19
N PRO A 194 2.88 -2.47 22.84
CA PRO A 194 2.76 -2.70 24.27
C PRO A 194 3.48 -3.97 24.71
N GLU A 195 4.22 -3.87 25.82
CA GLU A 195 5.05 -4.97 26.35
C GLU A 195 4.22 -6.23 26.66
N GLN A 196 2.96 -6.07 27.03
CA GLN A 196 2.05 -7.19 27.29
C GLN A 196 1.85 -8.06 26.04
N ILE A 197 1.67 -7.44 24.87
CA ILE A 197 1.47 -8.14 23.61
C ILE A 197 2.76 -8.89 23.24
N LEU A 198 3.91 -8.21 23.33
CA LEU A 198 5.22 -8.81 23.01
C LEU A 198 5.55 -10.00 23.90
N ALA A 199 5.34 -9.87 25.21
CA ALA A 199 5.60 -10.95 26.17
C ALA A 199 4.67 -12.15 25.92
N SER A 200 3.40 -11.89 25.57
CA SER A 200 2.44 -12.96 25.27
C SER A 200 2.84 -13.77 24.02
N ILE A 201 3.29 -13.09 22.95
CA ILE A 201 3.71 -13.73 21.70
C ILE A 201 5.03 -14.47 21.90
N SER A 202 6.03 -13.87 22.55
CA SER A 202 7.31 -14.53 22.85
C SER A 202 7.10 -15.79 23.69
N HIS A 203 6.28 -15.73 24.74
CA HIS A 203 5.97 -16.92 25.54
C HIS A 203 5.24 -17.99 24.71
N ALA A 204 4.24 -17.60 23.91
CA ALA A 204 3.47 -18.54 23.09
C ALA A 204 4.35 -19.27 22.07
N ILE A 205 5.29 -18.57 21.42
CA ILE A 205 6.13 -19.16 20.36
C ILE A 205 7.32 -19.92 20.97
N GLU A 206 8.05 -19.33 21.92
CA GLU A 206 9.31 -19.92 22.43
C GLU A 206 9.09 -20.99 23.50
N VAL A 207 8.11 -20.80 24.38
CA VAL A 207 7.84 -21.72 25.50
C VAL A 207 6.79 -22.74 25.11
N ASP A 208 5.65 -22.28 24.61
CA ASP A 208 4.52 -23.17 24.29
C ASP A 208 4.66 -23.83 22.91
N GLY A 209 5.62 -23.38 22.09
CA GLY A 209 5.89 -23.92 20.75
C GLY A 209 4.73 -23.70 19.77
N ARG A 210 3.89 -22.68 20.02
CA ARG A 210 2.68 -22.37 19.25
C ARG A 210 3.00 -21.71 17.92
N ASP A 211 2.33 -22.19 16.89
CA ASP A 211 2.47 -21.78 15.49
C ASP A 211 1.09 -21.45 14.84
N ASP A 212 0.04 -21.26 15.66
CA ASP A 212 -1.31 -20.94 15.23
C ASP A 212 -1.50 -19.44 14.91
N PRO A 213 -2.36 -19.08 13.94
CA PRO A 213 -2.52 -17.67 13.52
C PRO A 213 -3.00 -16.75 14.64
N GLU A 214 -3.79 -17.27 15.60
CA GLU A 214 -4.34 -16.50 16.72
C GLU A 214 -3.26 -15.93 17.64
N VAL A 215 -2.03 -16.47 17.61
CA VAL A 215 -0.89 -15.91 18.36
C VAL A 215 -0.62 -14.46 17.96
N PHE A 216 -0.87 -14.08 16.69
CA PHE A 216 -0.56 -12.74 16.20
C PHE A 216 -1.77 -11.80 16.14
N ASP A 217 -2.98 -12.25 16.49
CA ASP A 217 -4.22 -11.47 16.30
C ASP A 217 -4.19 -10.13 17.02
N GLU A 218 -3.79 -10.12 18.30
CA GLU A 218 -3.73 -8.89 19.10
C GLU A 218 -2.71 -7.88 18.56
N ALA A 219 -1.52 -8.36 18.18
CA ALA A 219 -0.50 -7.53 17.57
C ALA A 219 -0.92 -7.00 16.19
N LYS A 220 -1.56 -7.84 15.36
CA LYS A 220 -2.05 -7.46 14.04
C LYS A 220 -3.11 -6.37 14.13
N ASP A 221 -4.08 -6.52 15.03
CA ASP A 221 -5.14 -5.54 15.27
C ASP A 221 -4.56 -4.22 15.80
N TYR A 222 -3.59 -4.28 16.73
CA TYR A 222 -2.90 -3.10 17.23
C TYR A 222 -2.17 -2.34 16.11
N VAL A 223 -1.38 -3.05 15.28
CA VAL A 223 -0.64 -2.45 14.18
C VAL A 223 -1.59 -1.87 13.12
N PHE A 224 -2.70 -2.54 12.82
CA PHE A 224 -3.73 -2.01 11.93
C PHE A 224 -4.29 -0.68 12.45
N GLN A 225 -4.69 -0.62 13.72
CA GLN A 225 -5.22 0.59 14.35
C GLN A 225 -4.18 1.72 14.39
N ALA A 226 -2.91 1.40 14.69
CA ALA A 226 -1.83 2.38 14.69
C ALA A 226 -1.63 2.98 13.29
N MET A 227 -1.57 2.14 12.24
CA MET A 227 -1.46 2.61 10.86
C MET A 227 -2.68 3.44 10.43
N GLU A 228 -3.89 3.03 10.82
CA GLU A 228 -5.15 3.72 10.49
C GLU A 228 -5.23 5.09 11.15
N ARG A 229 -4.76 5.21 12.38
CA ARG A 229 -4.78 6.47 13.14
C ARG A 229 -3.67 7.43 12.68
N ASP A 230 -2.46 6.93 12.53
CA ASP A 230 -1.27 7.79 12.47
C ASP A 230 -0.81 8.06 11.02
N ALA A 231 -0.85 7.05 10.15
CA ALA A 231 -0.30 7.14 8.79
C ALA A 231 -1.38 7.33 7.71
N PHE A 232 -2.50 6.62 7.82
CA PHE A 232 -3.51 6.55 6.77
C PHE A 232 -4.18 7.90 6.42
N PRO A 233 -4.51 8.78 7.39
CA PRO A 233 -5.08 10.09 7.06
C PRO A 233 -4.10 10.98 6.29
N GLY A 234 -2.81 10.89 6.63
CA GLY A 234 -1.73 11.58 5.93
C GLY A 234 -1.53 11.04 4.51
N PHE A 235 -1.61 9.71 4.34
CA PHE A 235 -1.56 9.06 3.04
C PHE A 235 -2.66 9.57 2.11
N LEU A 236 -3.93 9.49 2.56
CA LEU A 236 -5.06 9.99 1.79
C LEU A 236 -4.92 11.49 1.50
N ARG A 237 -4.42 12.28 2.46
CA ARG A 237 -4.19 13.70 2.21
C ARG A 237 -3.16 13.95 1.11
N SER A 238 -2.09 13.17 1.08
CA SER A 238 -1.02 13.33 0.10
C SER A 238 -1.40 12.80 -1.29
N LYS A 239 -2.09 11.65 -1.38
CA LYS A 239 -2.36 10.95 -2.64
C LYS A 239 -3.77 11.14 -3.21
N ALA A 240 -4.78 11.40 -2.37
CA ALA A 240 -6.15 11.64 -2.84
C ALA A 240 -6.41 13.12 -3.15
N PHE A 241 -5.78 14.04 -2.41
CA PHE A 241 -5.96 15.48 -2.63
C PHE A 241 -4.84 16.12 -3.43
N GLY A 242 -3.61 15.60 -3.35
CA GLY A 242 -2.45 16.11 -4.07
C GLY A 242 -2.05 15.24 -5.25
N ASN A 243 -1.28 15.81 -6.17
CA ASN A 243 -0.72 15.08 -7.31
C ASN A 243 0.79 15.31 -7.50
N ILE A 244 1.43 16.01 -6.57
CA ILE A 244 2.87 16.24 -6.55
C ILE A 244 3.47 15.69 -5.27
N VAL A 245 4.72 15.24 -5.37
CA VAL A 245 5.48 14.76 -4.21
C VAL A 245 6.19 15.92 -3.50
N PRO A 246 6.53 15.81 -2.20
CA PRO A 246 7.16 16.90 -1.46
C PRO A 246 8.44 17.47 -2.09
N PRO A 247 9.38 16.66 -2.64
CA PRO A 247 10.57 17.20 -3.32
C PRO A 247 10.21 18.06 -4.55
N SER A 248 9.25 17.62 -5.35
CA SER A 248 8.79 18.33 -6.55
C SER A 248 7.97 19.57 -6.21
N SER A 249 7.27 19.56 -5.07
CA SER A 249 6.61 20.73 -4.50
C SER A 249 7.64 21.79 -4.09
N LEU A 250 8.73 21.38 -3.43
CA LEU A 250 9.82 22.28 -3.04
C LEU A 250 10.58 22.85 -4.25
N ALA A 251 10.86 22.03 -5.27
CA ALA A 251 11.50 22.49 -6.50
C ALA A 251 10.65 23.58 -7.18
N ARG A 252 9.32 23.39 -7.25
CA ARG A 252 8.39 24.39 -7.76
C ARG A 252 8.39 25.67 -6.91
N LEU A 253 8.47 25.58 -5.58
CA LEU A 253 8.60 26.77 -4.73
C LEU A 253 9.81 27.61 -5.13
N ILE A 254 10.98 26.99 -5.27
CA ILE A 254 12.23 27.69 -5.63
C ILE A 254 12.11 28.35 -7.00
N VAL A 255 11.66 27.59 -8.01
CA VAL A 255 11.45 28.11 -9.37
C VAL A 255 10.44 29.25 -9.38
N GLY A 256 9.35 29.12 -8.63
CA GLY A 256 8.30 30.13 -8.51
C GLY A 256 8.81 31.44 -7.90
N LEU A 257 9.59 31.37 -6.82
CA LEU A 257 10.20 32.53 -6.18
C LEU A 257 11.21 33.24 -7.10
N LEU A 258 12.08 32.49 -7.77
CA LEU A 258 13.05 33.06 -8.71
C LEU A 258 12.37 33.70 -9.93
N ALA A 259 11.33 33.06 -10.48
CA ALA A 259 10.56 33.59 -11.60
C ALA A 259 9.82 34.88 -11.21
N LEU A 260 9.18 34.93 -10.03
CA LEU A 260 8.55 36.16 -9.53
C LEU A 260 9.57 37.27 -9.29
N PHE A 261 10.71 36.95 -8.68
CA PHE A 261 11.78 37.94 -8.49
C PHE A 261 12.25 38.52 -9.83
N GLY A 262 12.51 37.67 -10.82
CA GLY A 262 12.86 38.08 -12.17
C GLY A 262 11.77 38.89 -12.87
N ALA A 263 10.50 38.51 -12.69
CA ALA A 263 9.36 39.23 -13.24
C ALA A 263 9.26 40.64 -12.66
N PHE A 264 9.32 40.78 -11.34
CA PHE A 264 9.28 42.09 -10.68
C PHE A 264 10.49 42.94 -11.07
N TRP A 265 11.69 42.36 -11.06
CA TRP A 265 12.92 43.04 -11.49
C TRP A 265 12.80 43.58 -12.91
N ALA A 266 12.46 42.72 -13.88
CA ALA A 266 12.27 43.11 -15.27
C ALA A 266 11.15 44.17 -15.41
N GLY A 267 10.08 44.04 -14.63
CA GLY A 267 8.96 44.98 -14.63
C GLY A 267 9.38 46.38 -14.20
N PHE A 268 10.15 46.48 -13.12
CA PHE A 268 10.72 47.75 -12.68
C PHE A 268 11.69 48.32 -13.71
N CYS A 269 12.56 47.50 -14.31
CA CYS A 269 13.45 47.96 -15.38
C CYS A 269 12.66 48.54 -16.57
N LEU A 270 11.62 47.85 -17.06
CA LEU A 270 10.82 48.35 -18.18
C LEU A 270 10.00 49.61 -17.86
N ILE A 271 9.58 49.78 -16.60
CA ILE A 271 8.90 50.99 -16.14
C ILE A 271 9.89 52.16 -16.08
N PHE A 272 11.07 51.95 -15.48
CA PHE A 272 12.09 52.99 -15.30
C PHE A 272 12.84 53.35 -16.58
N LEU A 273 12.89 52.48 -17.59
CA LEU A 273 13.50 52.81 -18.88
C LEU A 273 12.52 53.51 -19.84
N ASP A 274 11.25 53.64 -19.47
CA ASP A 274 10.14 54.18 -20.27
C ASP A 274 10.11 53.65 -21.72
N ILE A 275 10.28 52.32 -21.89
CA ILE A 275 10.29 51.69 -23.22
C ILE A 275 8.93 51.86 -23.90
N LYS A 276 8.99 52.38 -25.13
CA LYS A 276 7.85 52.49 -26.06
C LYS A 276 8.06 51.49 -27.20
N PRO A 277 7.04 50.73 -27.63
CA PRO A 277 5.63 50.78 -27.20
C PRO A 277 5.38 50.09 -25.85
N LYS A 278 4.32 50.52 -25.13
CA LYS A 278 3.92 49.92 -23.84
C LYS A 278 3.52 48.44 -23.94
N THR A 279 3.18 47.97 -25.13
CA THR A 279 2.83 46.57 -25.41
C THR A 279 3.98 45.61 -25.09
N THR A 280 5.23 46.06 -25.16
CA THR A 280 6.39 45.25 -24.78
C THR A 280 6.34 44.81 -23.32
N ARG A 281 5.67 45.58 -22.44
CA ARG A 281 5.49 45.21 -21.02
C ARG A 281 4.56 44.01 -20.84
N LEU A 282 3.72 43.69 -21.82
CA LEU A 282 2.81 42.54 -21.75
C LEU A 282 3.57 41.20 -21.72
N TRP A 283 4.81 41.17 -22.25
CA TRP A 283 5.67 39.98 -22.19
C TRP A 283 6.02 39.54 -20.76
N LEU A 284 5.80 40.40 -19.75
CA LEU A 284 5.92 40.00 -18.34
C LEU A 284 4.91 38.94 -17.91
N ILE A 285 3.85 38.72 -18.68
CA ILE A 285 2.92 37.62 -18.41
C ILE A 285 3.63 36.27 -18.33
N LEU A 286 4.71 36.04 -19.11
CA LEU A 286 5.42 34.76 -19.09
C LEU A 286 6.13 34.48 -17.74
N PRO A 287 7.01 35.35 -17.23
CA PRO A 287 7.64 35.09 -15.94
C PRO A 287 6.64 35.19 -14.77
N PHE A 288 5.59 36.00 -14.86
CA PHE A 288 4.53 36.02 -13.84
C PHE A 288 3.71 34.73 -13.83
N THR A 289 3.26 34.23 -14.99
CA THR A 289 2.53 32.96 -15.08
C THR A 289 3.35 31.82 -14.50
N VAL A 290 4.63 31.69 -14.88
CA VAL A 290 5.52 30.65 -14.33
C VAL A 290 5.65 30.81 -12.81
N GLY A 291 5.89 32.02 -12.32
CA GLY A 291 6.01 32.32 -10.89
C GLY A 291 4.76 31.94 -10.09
N VAL A 292 3.61 32.50 -10.47
CA VAL A 292 2.33 32.28 -9.81
C VAL A 292 1.89 30.82 -9.92
N TYR A 293 2.05 30.20 -11.09
CA TYR A 293 1.72 28.78 -11.30
C TYR A 293 2.51 27.87 -10.35
N CYS A 294 3.83 28.04 -10.30
CA CYS A 294 4.69 27.21 -9.46
C CYS A 294 4.42 27.41 -7.95
N LEU A 295 4.15 28.64 -7.52
CA LEU A 295 3.80 28.94 -6.12
C LEU A 295 2.42 28.39 -5.74
N ALA A 296 1.42 28.54 -6.61
CA ALA A 296 0.11 27.95 -6.38
C ALA A 296 0.18 26.42 -6.33
N ALA A 297 0.93 25.81 -7.25
CA ALA A 297 1.13 24.35 -7.26
C ALA A 297 1.79 23.86 -5.96
N HIS A 298 2.78 24.59 -5.45
CA HIS A 298 3.38 24.31 -4.15
C HIS A 298 2.37 24.46 -2.99
N GLN A 299 1.70 25.61 -2.89
CA GLN A 299 0.78 25.92 -1.79
C GLN A 299 -0.37 24.92 -1.67
N TYR A 300 -0.91 24.45 -2.80
CA TYR A 300 -2.03 23.51 -2.82
C TYR A 300 -1.61 22.05 -2.94
N ASN A 301 -0.31 21.76 -3.05
CA ASN A 301 0.24 20.45 -3.41
C ASN A 301 -0.47 19.81 -4.61
N LEU A 302 -0.84 20.64 -5.58
CA LEU A 302 -1.66 20.26 -6.73
C LEU A 302 -1.22 21.04 -7.96
N ASP A 303 -0.76 20.32 -8.97
CA ASP A 303 -0.42 20.80 -10.30
C ASP A 303 -1.67 20.68 -11.20
N PRO A 304 -2.29 21.80 -11.63
CA PRO A 304 -3.53 21.75 -12.40
C PRO A 304 -3.40 21.02 -13.73
N ILE A 305 -2.27 21.16 -14.43
CA ILE A 305 -2.06 20.53 -15.74
C ILE A 305 -1.99 19.00 -15.59
N LEU A 306 -1.25 18.52 -14.60
CA LEU A 306 -1.19 17.09 -14.29
C LEU A 306 -2.56 16.54 -13.85
N ALA A 307 -3.32 17.32 -13.07
CA ALA A 307 -4.66 16.92 -12.64
C ALA A 307 -5.63 16.76 -13.82
N PHE A 308 -5.64 17.69 -14.79
CA PHE A 308 -6.50 17.57 -15.98
C PHE A 308 -6.10 16.41 -16.89
N THR A 309 -4.81 16.16 -17.04
CA THR A 309 -4.29 15.00 -17.79
C THR A 309 -4.48 13.68 -17.04
N SER A 310 -5.04 13.71 -15.82
CA SER A 310 -5.27 12.55 -14.96
C SER A 310 -3.98 11.80 -14.59
N TYR A 311 -2.90 12.54 -14.41
CA TYR A 311 -1.63 12.03 -13.91
C TYR A 311 -1.36 12.54 -12.50
N SER A 312 -0.69 11.69 -11.72
CA SER A 312 -0.15 12.03 -10.41
C SER A 312 1.31 11.65 -10.36
N GLU A 313 2.12 12.47 -9.72
CA GLU A 313 3.51 12.18 -9.46
C GLU A 313 3.61 11.12 -8.35
N TYR A 314 4.38 10.08 -8.64
CA TYR A 314 4.56 8.94 -7.76
C TYR A 314 5.79 9.10 -6.86
N THR A 315 6.93 9.29 -7.52
CA THR A 315 8.23 9.68 -6.99
C THR A 315 8.72 10.86 -7.81
N PHE A 316 9.79 11.53 -7.38
CA PHE A 316 10.32 12.69 -8.09
C PHE A 316 10.49 12.41 -9.60
N MET A 317 9.76 13.15 -10.44
CA MET A 317 9.74 13.04 -11.91
C MET A 317 9.23 11.72 -12.50
N THR A 318 8.59 10.87 -11.69
CA THR A 318 7.92 9.64 -12.19
C THR A 318 6.42 9.79 -12.03
N PHE A 319 5.67 9.61 -13.11
CA PHE A 319 4.23 9.83 -13.14
C PHE A 319 3.46 8.52 -13.23
N MET A 320 2.30 8.49 -12.57
CA MET A 320 1.31 7.42 -12.68
C MET A 320 -0.01 7.98 -13.19
N LYS A 321 -0.79 7.13 -13.84
CA LYS A 321 -2.16 7.48 -14.23
C LYS A 321 -3.10 7.27 -13.05
N VAL A 322 -3.93 8.27 -12.76
CA VAL A 322 -5.00 8.18 -11.76
C VAL A 322 -6.11 7.29 -12.34
N GLN A 323 -6.32 6.14 -11.72
CA GLN A 323 -7.33 5.15 -12.13
C GLN A 323 -8.55 5.15 -11.21
N GLU A 324 -8.40 5.60 -9.97
CA GLU A 324 -9.51 5.69 -9.02
C GLU A 324 -10.45 6.86 -9.40
N PRO A 325 -11.72 6.60 -9.78
CA PRO A 325 -12.60 7.60 -10.37
C PRO A 325 -12.99 8.71 -9.37
N TYR A 326 -13.23 8.34 -8.11
CA TYR A 326 -13.59 9.28 -7.06
C TYR A 326 -12.46 10.28 -6.77
N VAL A 327 -11.22 9.77 -6.63
CA VAL A 327 -10.02 10.61 -6.46
C VAL A 327 -9.82 11.53 -7.65
N ARG A 328 -9.97 11.02 -8.88
CA ARG A 328 -9.89 11.83 -10.10
C ARG A 328 -10.88 13.00 -10.08
N ARG A 329 -12.14 12.76 -9.69
CA ARG A 329 -13.17 13.81 -9.61
C ARG A 329 -12.78 14.90 -8.61
N ILE A 330 -12.34 14.52 -7.41
CA ILE A 330 -11.88 15.46 -6.38
C ILE A 330 -10.70 16.31 -6.89
N MET A 331 -9.69 15.67 -7.48
CA MET A 331 -8.50 16.35 -7.99
C MET A 331 -8.86 17.38 -9.06
N ILE A 332 -9.71 17.02 -10.03
CA ILE A 332 -10.14 17.94 -11.10
C ILE A 332 -10.93 19.12 -10.53
N THR A 333 -11.87 18.88 -9.60
CA THR A 333 -12.62 19.98 -8.96
C THR A 333 -11.69 20.95 -8.24
N ARG A 334 -10.71 20.45 -7.48
CA ARG A 334 -9.72 21.32 -6.83
C ARG A 334 -8.81 22.02 -7.84
N ALA A 335 -8.39 21.33 -8.90
CA ALA A 335 -7.53 21.90 -9.93
C ALA A 335 -8.20 23.05 -10.67
N MET A 336 -9.52 22.98 -10.91
CA MET A 336 -10.29 24.10 -11.47
C MET A 336 -10.24 25.33 -10.58
N TRP A 337 -10.42 25.16 -9.26
CA TRP A 337 -10.32 26.26 -8.30
C TRP A 337 -8.91 26.86 -8.25
N VAL A 338 -7.89 26.02 -8.20
CA VAL A 338 -6.48 26.47 -8.19
C VAL A 338 -6.14 27.21 -9.49
N LEU A 339 -6.58 26.70 -10.64
CA LEU A 339 -6.39 27.35 -11.94
C LEU A 339 -7.06 28.73 -11.98
N ALA A 340 -8.28 28.86 -11.46
CA ALA A 340 -8.97 30.14 -11.39
C ALA A 340 -8.19 31.16 -10.53
N ILE A 341 -7.61 30.73 -9.41
CA ILE A 341 -6.76 31.58 -8.56
C ILE A 341 -5.49 32.00 -9.30
N ILE A 342 -4.83 31.08 -10.01
CA ILE A 342 -3.63 31.38 -10.81
C ILE A 342 -3.95 32.45 -11.85
N LEU A 343 -5.02 32.27 -12.63
CA LEU A 343 -5.43 33.22 -13.67
C LEU A 343 -5.79 34.60 -13.07
N ALA A 344 -6.49 34.63 -11.94
CA ALA A 344 -6.86 35.88 -11.28
C ALA A 344 -5.64 36.65 -10.77
N LEU A 345 -4.69 35.96 -10.11
CA LEU A 345 -3.46 36.57 -9.60
C LEU A 345 -2.55 37.05 -10.73
N ASP A 346 -2.39 36.24 -11.77
CA ASP A 346 -1.57 36.57 -12.93
C ASP A 346 -2.15 37.79 -13.68
N ALA A 347 -3.46 37.81 -13.93
CA ALA A 347 -4.13 38.97 -14.53
C ALA A 347 -3.98 40.23 -13.68
N ALA A 348 -4.13 40.13 -12.35
CA ALA A 348 -3.94 41.27 -11.45
C ALA A 348 -2.53 41.83 -11.51
N LEU A 349 -1.50 40.97 -11.52
CA LEU A 349 -0.10 41.38 -11.64
C LEU A 349 0.19 42.03 -12.99
N VAL A 350 -0.27 41.43 -14.08
CA VAL A 350 -0.05 41.98 -15.43
C VAL A 350 -0.76 43.32 -15.61
N VAL A 351 -2.00 43.46 -15.14
CA VAL A 351 -2.76 44.72 -15.21
C VAL A 351 -2.07 45.81 -14.39
N MET A 352 -1.58 45.49 -13.19
CA MET A 352 -0.82 46.43 -12.37
C MET A 352 0.38 47.02 -13.15
N TYR A 353 1.20 46.18 -13.78
CA TYR A 353 2.39 46.63 -14.51
C TYR A 353 2.08 47.29 -15.87
N ALA A 354 0.97 46.91 -16.52
CA ALA A 354 0.54 47.49 -17.78
C ALA A 354 0.02 48.92 -17.61
N LEU A 355 -0.70 49.20 -16.51
CA LEU A 355 -1.33 50.50 -16.26
C LEU A 355 -0.36 51.55 -15.68
N VAL A 356 0.70 51.13 -14.99
CA VAL A 356 1.63 52.06 -14.34
C VAL A 356 2.36 52.93 -15.39
N PRO A 357 2.30 54.27 -15.29
CA PRO A 357 3.02 55.16 -16.18
C PRO A 357 4.54 54.99 -16.00
N GLY A 358 5.27 54.95 -17.12
CA GLY A 358 6.74 54.94 -17.08
C GLY A 358 7.26 56.32 -16.69
N LYS A 359 8.37 56.34 -15.95
CA LYS A 359 9.14 57.56 -15.72
C LYS A 359 10.62 57.19 -15.83
N ARG A 360 11.33 57.83 -16.76
CA ARG A 360 12.77 57.66 -16.89
C ARG A 360 13.46 58.25 -15.66
N LEU A 361 14.13 57.40 -14.89
CA LEU A 361 14.95 57.81 -13.73
C LEU A 361 16.20 58.55 -14.20
#